data_AF-A0A8T5GKM1-F1
#
_entry.id   AF-A0A8T5GKM1-F1
#
_cell.length_a   1.000
_cell.length_b   1.000
_cell.length_c   1.000
_cell.angle_alpha   90.00
_cell.angle_beta   90.00
_cell.angle_gamma   90.00
#
_symmetry.space_group_name_H-M   'P 1'
#
loop_
_entity.id
_entity.type
_entity.pdbx_description
1 polymer ?
#
loop_
_entity_poly.entity_id
_entity_poly.type
_entity_poly.pdbx_seq_one_letter_code
_entity_poly.pdbx_strand_id
1 'polypeptide(L)'
;MAKKDTYLALLRRGIDDTTANQLADAGLKIGDLKKIDKDMLVENYGLKEEIARGVIDIITAGPQSHGKERFLSKVLAPEKKQESRIEEIKFKRKQKDVLTELAEQKERLKIAKVEAFRAQKLIMNRLGKTVELIVKLENNLHDEGKDDQKVKIRDQLETRGLEAARDHEMLELEGTPQDIVDFRRNHVPSLIFHACPQCGDELDPRQSRDPDQPESWAFICWECETSFTPQLTLNVETILDGEKRILIDPDKAPRNPVPPKPASMDFSTVNDLIRRDLEQTGATADQMTRAVEESVVAGGLMDINDWIDQTLAAKNYIQAQEDREDFILRTGAGATKFNKWMKKAGLFFNKQTGRWTREKGR
;
A
#
# COMPACT_ATOMS: atom_id res chain seq x y z
N MET A 1 48.99 9.39 -66.12
CA MET A 1 48.52 8.01 -66.43
C MET A 1 48.95 7.02 -65.35
N ALA A 2 50.25 6.84 -65.07
CA ALA A 2 50.77 5.85 -64.12
C ALA A 2 50.11 5.82 -62.71
N LYS A 3 49.83 6.99 -62.11
CA LYS A 3 49.19 7.11 -60.79
C LYS A 3 47.79 6.47 -60.73
N LYS A 4 46.97 6.73 -61.76
CA LYS A 4 45.60 6.20 -61.85
C LYS A 4 45.63 4.68 -62.09
N ASP A 5 46.59 4.21 -62.87
CA ASP A 5 46.76 2.79 -63.18
C ASP A 5 47.23 2.00 -61.95
N THR A 6 48.19 2.52 -61.18
CA THR A 6 48.59 1.91 -59.90
C THR A 6 47.43 1.89 -58.91
N TYR A 7 46.75 3.01 -58.71
CA TYR A 7 45.61 3.11 -57.80
C TYR A 7 44.51 2.09 -58.12
N LEU A 8 44.04 2.05 -59.37
CA LEU A 8 43.02 1.11 -59.81
C LEU A 8 43.46 -0.35 -59.67
N ALA A 9 44.75 -0.63 -59.87
CA ALA A 9 45.27 -1.99 -59.76
C ALA A 9 45.48 -2.47 -58.32
N LEU A 10 45.67 -1.55 -57.36
CA LEU A 10 45.66 -1.84 -55.92
C LEU A 10 44.23 -2.09 -55.43
N LEU A 11 43.26 -1.27 -55.88
CA LEU A 11 41.85 -1.47 -55.58
C LEU A 11 41.31 -2.80 -56.11
N ARG A 12 41.67 -3.17 -57.35
CA ARG A 12 41.29 -4.48 -57.93
C ARG A 12 41.85 -5.67 -57.15
N ARG A 13 42.88 -5.46 -56.33
CA ARG A 13 43.45 -6.50 -55.45
C ARG A 13 42.84 -6.50 -54.05
N GLY A 14 41.97 -5.55 -53.73
CA GLY A 14 41.26 -5.50 -52.46
C GLY A 14 41.95 -4.69 -51.37
N ILE A 15 42.93 -3.85 -51.73
CA ILE A 15 43.49 -2.85 -50.80
C ILE A 15 42.47 -1.71 -50.64
N ASP A 16 42.35 -1.16 -49.43
CA ASP A 16 41.44 -0.06 -49.13
C ASP A 16 41.81 1.24 -49.88
N ASP A 17 40.81 2.11 -50.09
CA ASP A 17 40.95 3.33 -50.88
C ASP A 17 41.99 4.31 -50.31
N THR A 18 42.15 4.37 -49.00
CA THR A 18 43.11 5.26 -48.34
C THR A 18 44.55 4.81 -48.54
N THR A 19 44.83 3.54 -48.29
CA THR A 19 46.16 2.94 -48.50
C THR A 19 46.53 2.91 -49.99
N ALA A 20 45.57 2.60 -50.86
CA ALA A 20 45.80 2.60 -52.31
C ALA A 20 46.13 4.00 -52.86
N ASN A 21 45.48 5.04 -52.35
CA ASN A 21 45.79 6.43 -52.72
C ASN A 21 47.17 6.85 -52.21
N GLN A 22 47.53 6.54 -50.97
CA GLN A 22 48.85 6.87 -50.40
C GLN A 22 50.00 6.22 -51.19
N LEU A 23 49.87 4.93 -51.53
CA LEU A 23 50.90 4.22 -52.30
C LEU A 23 50.96 4.68 -53.76
N ALA A 24 49.83 5.05 -54.36
CA ALA A 24 49.79 5.62 -55.71
C ALA A 24 50.31 7.06 -55.78
N ASP A 25 50.06 7.86 -54.74
CA ASP A 25 50.60 9.22 -54.55
C ASP A 25 52.12 9.19 -54.42
N ALA A 26 52.65 8.17 -53.73
CA ALA A 26 54.08 7.93 -53.59
C ALA A 26 54.77 7.45 -54.89
N GLY A 27 54.02 7.28 -55.98
CA GLY A 27 54.57 6.94 -57.30
C GLY A 27 55.04 5.49 -57.47
N LEU A 28 54.75 4.62 -56.50
CA LEU A 28 55.12 3.21 -56.55
C LEU A 28 54.34 2.47 -57.63
N LYS A 29 55.02 1.60 -58.39
CA LYS A 29 54.34 0.65 -59.28
C LYS A 29 54.18 -0.68 -58.56
N ILE A 30 53.22 -1.48 -59.01
CA ILE A 30 52.97 -2.82 -58.46
C ILE A 30 54.22 -3.71 -58.54
N GLY A 31 55.03 -3.54 -59.59
CA GLY A 31 56.29 -4.26 -59.74
C GLY A 31 57.35 -3.88 -58.70
N ASP A 32 57.30 -2.65 -58.20
CA ASP A 32 58.21 -2.15 -57.16
C ASP A 32 57.70 -2.58 -55.77
N LEU A 33 56.39 -2.55 -55.55
CA LEU A 33 55.76 -3.06 -54.32
C LEU A 33 56.01 -4.55 -54.07
N LYS A 34 56.31 -5.36 -55.09
CA LYS A 34 56.73 -6.76 -54.93
C LYS A 34 58.14 -6.92 -54.37
N LYS A 35 58.95 -5.87 -54.39
CA LYS A 35 60.36 -5.87 -53.98
C LYS A 35 60.61 -5.10 -52.68
N ILE A 36 59.57 -4.50 -52.12
CA ILE A 36 59.64 -3.67 -50.91
C ILE A 36 59.23 -4.53 -49.71
N ASP A 37 60.07 -4.54 -48.68
CA ASP A 37 59.79 -5.24 -47.43
C ASP A 37 58.88 -4.43 -46.51
N LYS A 38 58.26 -5.14 -45.56
CA LYS A 38 57.32 -4.60 -44.57
C LYS A 38 57.87 -3.37 -43.86
N ASP A 39 59.12 -3.40 -43.44
CA ASP A 39 59.71 -2.33 -42.64
C ASP A 39 59.94 -1.07 -43.49
N MET A 40 60.23 -1.23 -44.79
CA MET A 40 60.29 -0.11 -45.73
C MET A 40 58.92 0.53 -45.99
N LEU A 41 57.82 -0.25 -45.94
CA LEU A 41 56.45 0.29 -46.05
C LEU A 41 56.03 1.09 -44.81
N VAL A 42 56.50 0.68 -43.63
CA VAL A 42 56.24 1.37 -42.37
C VAL A 42 57.08 2.65 -42.26
N GLU A 43 58.39 2.55 -42.50
CA GLU A 43 59.33 3.67 -42.29
C GLU A 43 59.24 4.74 -43.38
N ASN A 44 59.14 4.35 -44.65
CA ASN A 44 59.19 5.33 -45.76
C ASN A 44 57.82 5.85 -46.18
N TYR A 45 56.75 5.09 -45.92
CA TYR A 45 55.38 5.41 -46.39
C TYR A 45 54.37 5.53 -45.24
N GLY A 46 54.83 5.45 -43.99
CA GLY A 46 54.02 5.74 -42.80
C GLY A 46 52.87 4.76 -42.56
N LEU A 47 52.92 3.56 -43.14
CA LEU A 47 51.87 2.57 -42.96
C LEU A 47 51.96 1.91 -41.59
N LYS A 48 50.81 1.64 -40.97
CA LYS A 48 50.78 0.81 -39.75
C LYS A 48 51.28 -0.60 -40.08
N GLU A 49 51.96 -1.22 -39.13
CA GLU A 49 52.61 -2.50 -39.31
C GLU A 49 51.68 -3.62 -39.81
N GLU A 50 50.43 -3.63 -39.35
CA GLU A 50 49.39 -4.58 -39.77
C GLU A 50 48.93 -4.34 -41.22
N ILE A 51 48.84 -3.07 -41.63
CA ILE A 51 48.46 -2.68 -42.99
C ILE A 51 49.58 -3.02 -43.97
N ALA A 52 50.84 -2.76 -43.60
CA ALA A 52 52.00 -3.11 -44.41
C ALA A 52 52.09 -4.62 -44.70
N ARG A 53 51.84 -5.46 -43.68
CA ARG A 53 51.73 -6.93 -43.86
C ARG A 53 50.60 -7.31 -44.80
N GLY A 54 49.41 -6.74 -44.60
CA GLY A 54 48.24 -7.02 -45.44
C GLY A 54 48.47 -6.64 -46.91
N VAL A 55 49.16 -5.54 -47.18
CA VAL A 55 49.51 -5.10 -48.54
C VAL A 55 50.46 -6.08 -49.22
N ILE A 56 51.52 -6.54 -48.53
CA ILE A 56 52.48 -7.50 -49.10
C ILE A 56 51.82 -8.85 -49.41
N ASP A 57 51.00 -9.36 -48.49
CA ASP A 57 50.27 -10.61 -48.66
C ASP A 57 49.31 -10.56 -49.87
N ILE A 58 48.62 -9.43 -50.07
CA ILE A 58 47.69 -9.25 -51.19
C ILE A 58 48.43 -9.11 -52.53
N ILE A 59 49.57 -8.43 -52.54
CA ILE A 59 50.38 -8.23 -53.75
C ILE A 59 51.07 -9.52 -54.19
N THR A 60 51.48 -10.37 -53.24
CA THR A 60 52.04 -11.70 -53.50
C THR A 60 50.97 -12.71 -53.94
N ALA A 61 49.75 -12.66 -53.39
CA ALA A 61 48.65 -13.59 -53.71
C ALA A 61 48.01 -13.39 -55.10
N GLY A 62 48.22 -12.24 -55.77
CA GLY A 62 47.69 -11.95 -57.10
C GLY A 62 46.21 -11.47 -57.12
N PRO A 63 45.69 -10.99 -58.26
CA PRO A 63 44.34 -10.42 -58.33
C PRO A 63 43.26 -11.50 -58.22
N GLN A 64 42.41 -11.41 -57.19
CA GLN A 64 41.26 -12.30 -56.97
C GLN A 64 39.99 -11.52 -56.61
N SER A 65 38.82 -12.07 -56.95
CA SER A 65 37.51 -11.40 -56.89
C SER A 65 37.01 -11.03 -55.47
N HIS A 66 37.59 -11.59 -54.40
CA HIS A 66 37.14 -11.40 -53.01
C HIS A 66 38.22 -10.79 -52.07
N GLY A 67 39.20 -10.05 -52.61
CA GLY A 67 40.31 -9.48 -51.81
C GLY A 67 39.86 -8.50 -50.71
N LYS A 68 38.83 -7.67 -50.99
CA LYS A 68 38.37 -6.59 -50.09
C LYS A 68 37.69 -7.12 -48.82
N GLU A 69 36.89 -8.18 -48.94
CA GLU A 69 36.20 -8.81 -47.81
C GLU A 69 37.18 -9.55 -46.88
N ARG A 70 38.23 -10.16 -47.46
CA ARG A 70 39.28 -10.82 -46.67
C ARG A 70 40.14 -9.83 -45.88
N PHE A 71 40.58 -8.74 -46.50
CA PHE A 71 41.36 -7.70 -45.81
C PHE A 71 40.61 -7.15 -44.60
N LEU A 72 39.34 -6.78 -44.79
CA LEU A 72 38.48 -6.30 -43.71
C LEU A 72 38.28 -7.36 -42.62
N SER A 73 37.99 -8.61 -42.99
CA SER A 73 37.79 -9.69 -42.00
C SER A 73 39.03 -9.99 -41.15
N LYS A 74 40.24 -9.84 -41.70
CA LYS A 74 41.49 -10.22 -41.06
C LYS A 74 42.12 -9.06 -40.26
N VAL A 75 41.87 -7.82 -40.66
CA VAL A 75 42.29 -6.62 -39.91
C VAL A 75 41.34 -6.31 -38.75
N LEU A 76 40.04 -6.63 -38.87
CA LEU A 76 39.04 -6.32 -37.84
C LEU A 76 38.80 -7.44 -36.82
N ALA A 77 39.15 -8.70 -37.12
CA ALA A 77 38.97 -9.81 -36.19
C ALA A 77 40.32 -10.22 -35.55
N PRO A 78 40.56 -9.92 -34.26
CA PRO A 78 41.68 -10.55 -33.56
C PRO A 78 41.46 -12.06 -33.55
N GLU A 79 42.52 -12.85 -33.78
CA GLU A 79 42.47 -14.30 -33.68
C GLU A 79 41.88 -14.69 -32.31
N LYS A 80 40.66 -15.23 -32.32
CA LYS A 80 40.12 -15.89 -31.12
C LYS A 80 41.04 -17.08 -30.84
N LYS A 81 41.84 -16.99 -29.77
CA LYS A 81 42.53 -18.15 -29.19
C LYS A 81 41.52 -19.29 -29.12
N GLN A 82 41.82 -20.42 -29.76
CA GLN A 82 41.07 -21.65 -29.53
C GLN A 82 41.23 -21.99 -28.04
N GLU A 83 40.21 -21.70 -27.24
CA GLU A 83 40.17 -22.10 -25.84
C GLU A 83 40.33 -23.61 -25.77
N SER A 84 41.23 -24.07 -24.89
CA SER A 84 41.50 -25.50 -24.77
C SER A 84 40.22 -26.22 -24.31
N ARG A 85 39.98 -27.44 -24.78
CA ARG A 85 38.82 -28.28 -24.35
C ARG A 85 38.71 -28.38 -22.82
N ILE A 86 39.84 -28.23 -22.12
CA ILE A 86 39.95 -28.20 -20.65
C ILE A 86 39.38 -26.90 -20.06
N GLU A 87 39.61 -25.75 -20.69
CA GLU A 87 39.05 -24.45 -20.27
C GLU A 87 37.55 -24.39 -20.50
N GLU A 88 37.03 -24.90 -21.63
CA GLU A 88 35.59 -25.04 -21.84
C GLU A 88 34.92 -25.92 -20.78
N ILE A 89 35.54 -27.05 -20.42
CA ILE A 89 35.01 -27.95 -19.38
C ILE A 89 35.06 -27.28 -18.00
N LYS A 90 36.14 -26.55 -17.67
CA LYS A 90 36.22 -25.77 -16.42
C LYS A 90 35.18 -24.65 -16.39
N PHE A 91 34.93 -23.98 -17.51
CA PHE A 91 33.91 -22.93 -17.64
C PHE A 91 32.50 -23.49 -17.46
N LYS A 92 32.20 -24.65 -18.07
CA LYS A 92 30.91 -25.35 -17.88
C LYS A 92 30.71 -25.80 -16.43
N ARG A 93 31.76 -26.26 -15.74
CA ARG A 93 31.68 -26.59 -14.29
C ARG A 93 31.40 -25.35 -13.45
N LYS A 94 32.12 -24.25 -13.70
CA LYS A 94 31.85 -22.97 -13.03
C LYS A 94 30.41 -22.47 -13.26
N GLN A 95 29.90 -22.58 -14.48
CA GLN A 95 28.49 -22.25 -14.76
C GLN A 95 27.53 -23.14 -13.97
N LYS A 96 27.79 -24.44 -13.88
CA LYS A 96 26.96 -25.36 -13.11
C LYS A 96 27.01 -25.05 -11.60
N ASP A 97 28.18 -24.72 -11.06
CA ASP A 97 28.36 -24.34 -9.66
C ASP A 97 27.59 -23.05 -9.36
N VAL A 98 27.71 -22.03 -10.22
CA VAL A 98 26.94 -20.77 -10.10
C VAL A 98 25.44 -21.00 -10.20
N LEU A 99 24.98 -21.87 -11.11
CA LEU A 99 23.56 -22.23 -11.21
C LEU A 99 23.05 -22.97 -9.96
N THR A 100 23.89 -23.79 -9.35
CA THR A 100 23.57 -24.51 -8.11
C THR A 100 23.48 -23.54 -6.93
N GLU A 101 24.44 -22.62 -6.82
CA GLU A 101 24.42 -21.57 -5.80
C GLU A 101 23.20 -20.64 -5.94
N LEU A 102 22.85 -20.25 -7.17
CA LEU A 102 21.63 -19.48 -7.45
C LEU A 102 20.36 -20.24 -7.09
N ALA A 103 20.32 -21.56 -7.31
CA ALA A 103 19.19 -22.40 -6.92
C ALA A 103 19.06 -22.50 -5.39
N GLU A 104 20.17 -22.66 -4.67
CA GLU A 104 20.19 -22.67 -3.20
C GLU A 104 19.76 -21.31 -2.62
N GLN A 105 20.24 -20.20 -3.19
CA GLN A 105 19.82 -18.86 -2.76
C GLN A 105 18.32 -18.63 -3.04
N LYS A 106 17.79 -19.10 -4.18
CA LYS A 106 16.35 -19.05 -4.45
C LYS A 106 15.54 -19.85 -3.43
N GLU A 107 16.00 -21.04 -3.05
CA GLU A 107 15.28 -21.86 -2.06
C GLU A 107 15.33 -21.23 -0.66
N ARG A 108 16.48 -20.65 -0.25
CA ARG A 108 16.57 -19.88 1.00
C ARG A 108 15.61 -18.69 1.02
N LEU A 109 15.54 -17.93 -0.08
CA LEU A 109 14.61 -16.82 -0.21
C LEU A 109 13.15 -17.29 -0.16
N LYS A 110 12.84 -18.44 -0.75
CA LYS A 110 11.50 -19.04 -0.70
C LYS A 110 11.13 -19.44 0.72
N ILE A 111 12.02 -20.11 1.45
CA ILE A 111 11.79 -20.50 2.86
C ILE A 111 11.58 -19.24 3.72
N ALA A 112 12.42 -18.22 3.58
CA ALA A 112 12.29 -16.97 4.32
C ALA A 112 10.95 -16.25 4.02
N LYS A 113 10.50 -16.26 2.76
CA LYS A 113 9.18 -15.71 2.38
C LYS A 113 8.04 -16.51 3.00
N VAL A 114 8.12 -17.85 3.01
CA VAL A 114 7.10 -18.72 3.61
C VAL A 114 7.04 -18.52 5.13
N GLU A 115 8.19 -18.38 5.80
CA GLU A 115 8.25 -18.11 7.24
C GLU A 115 7.70 -16.72 7.58
N ALA A 116 8.04 -15.69 6.81
CA ALA A 116 7.46 -14.35 6.95
C ALA A 116 5.94 -14.36 6.77
N PHE A 117 5.44 -15.07 5.75
CA PHE A 117 4.01 -15.23 5.53
C PHE A 117 3.31 -15.96 6.68
N ARG A 118 3.93 -17.02 7.24
CA ARG A 118 3.39 -17.73 8.41
C ARG A 118 3.33 -16.84 9.65
N ALA A 119 4.35 -16.00 9.87
CA ALA A 119 4.37 -15.04 10.96
C ALA A 119 3.26 -13.97 10.79
N GLN A 120 3.11 -13.43 9.58
CA GLN A 120 2.03 -12.48 9.25
C GLN A 120 0.64 -13.10 9.44
N LYS A 121 0.44 -14.35 8.99
CA LYS A 121 -0.84 -15.07 9.18
C LYS A 121 -1.22 -15.22 10.65
N LEU A 122 -0.25 -15.47 11.55
CA LEU A 122 -0.51 -15.53 12.99
C LEU A 122 -0.97 -14.19 13.56
N ILE A 123 -0.33 -13.09 13.14
CA ILE A 123 -0.70 -11.73 13.55
C ILE A 123 -2.09 -11.37 13.01
N MET A 124 -2.37 -11.71 11.75
CA MET A 124 -3.67 -11.47 11.10
C MET A 124 -4.82 -12.21 11.80
N ASN A 125 -4.60 -13.47 12.19
CA ASN A 125 -5.58 -14.24 12.96
C ASN A 125 -5.83 -13.63 14.35
N ARG A 126 -4.79 -13.08 15.00
CA ARG A 126 -4.92 -12.40 16.29
C ARG A 126 -5.70 -11.09 16.13
N LEU A 127 -5.34 -10.27 15.15
CA LEU A 127 -6.04 -9.04 14.80
C LEU A 127 -7.53 -9.29 14.52
N GLY A 128 -7.85 -10.30 13.71
CA GLY A 128 -9.24 -10.67 13.39
C GLY A 128 -10.08 -10.99 14.63
N LYS A 129 -9.52 -11.71 15.61
CA LYS A 129 -10.18 -12.00 16.89
C LYS A 129 -10.37 -10.75 17.74
N THR A 130 -9.36 -9.87 17.79
CA THR A 130 -9.46 -8.60 18.52
C THR A 130 -10.55 -7.71 17.92
N VAL A 131 -10.60 -7.59 16.58
CA VAL A 131 -11.65 -6.86 15.85
C VAL A 131 -13.04 -7.46 16.12
N GLU A 132 -13.18 -8.79 16.09
CA GLU A 132 -14.45 -9.45 16.41
C GLU A 132 -14.93 -9.14 17.84
N LEU A 133 -14.01 -9.09 18.81
CA LEU A 133 -14.33 -8.70 20.18
C LEU A 133 -14.74 -7.23 20.28
N ILE A 134 -14.04 -6.33 19.57
CA ILE A 134 -14.42 -4.91 19.52
C ILE A 134 -15.84 -4.76 18.95
N VAL A 135 -16.14 -5.43 17.83
CA VAL A 135 -17.49 -5.43 17.23
C VAL A 135 -18.55 -5.89 18.23
N LYS A 136 -18.30 -6.98 18.97
CA LYS A 136 -19.22 -7.46 20.01
C LYS A 136 -19.40 -6.46 21.15
N LEU A 137 -18.32 -5.81 21.59
CA LEU A 137 -18.36 -4.84 22.68
C LEU A 137 -19.11 -3.56 22.28
N GLU A 138 -18.86 -3.03 21.08
CA GLU A 138 -19.56 -1.84 20.58
C GLU A 138 -21.05 -2.10 20.33
N ASN A 139 -21.43 -3.29 19.85
CA ASN A 139 -22.83 -3.67 19.73
C ASN A 139 -23.54 -3.73 21.10
N ASN A 140 -22.83 -4.15 22.14
CA ASN A 140 -23.36 -4.19 23.51
C ASN A 140 -23.30 -2.83 24.23
N LEU A 141 -22.52 -1.87 23.73
CA LEU A 141 -22.35 -0.56 24.37
C LEU A 141 -23.67 0.24 24.41
N HIS A 142 -24.56 0.01 23.44
CA HIS A 142 -25.85 0.66 23.30
C HIS A 142 -27.04 -0.23 23.70
N ASP A 143 -26.78 -1.39 24.30
CA ASP A 143 -27.81 -2.30 24.81
C ASP A 143 -28.36 -1.79 26.15
N GLU A 144 -29.62 -1.35 26.18
CA GLU A 144 -30.30 -0.79 27.37
C GLU A 144 -30.34 -1.79 28.55
N GLY A 145 -30.24 -3.10 28.28
CA GLY A 145 -30.18 -4.14 29.31
C GLY A 145 -28.82 -4.25 30.02
N LYS A 146 -27.80 -3.51 29.58
CA LYS A 146 -26.41 -3.62 30.06
C LYS A 146 -25.80 -2.30 30.52
N ASP A 147 -26.62 -1.33 30.91
CA ASP A 147 -26.19 0.00 31.37
C ASP A 147 -25.14 -0.06 32.49
N ASP A 148 -25.29 -0.99 33.44
CA ASP A 148 -24.34 -1.20 34.55
C ASP A 148 -22.96 -1.72 34.08
N GLN A 149 -22.88 -2.25 32.86
CA GLN A 149 -21.64 -2.80 32.28
C GLN A 149 -20.97 -1.84 31.29
N LYS A 150 -21.58 -0.70 30.95
CA LYS A 150 -21.06 0.26 29.95
C LYS A 150 -19.66 0.77 30.26
N VAL A 151 -19.30 0.91 31.54
CA VAL A 151 -17.95 1.32 31.96
C VAL A 151 -16.93 0.22 31.66
N LYS A 152 -17.25 -1.04 32.02
CA LYS A 152 -16.38 -2.20 31.73
C LYS A 152 -16.23 -2.43 30.23
N ILE A 153 -17.30 -2.22 29.46
CA ILE A 153 -17.27 -2.33 28.00
C ILE A 153 -16.33 -1.27 27.41
N ARG A 154 -16.38 -0.02 27.89
CA ARG A 154 -15.45 1.04 27.44
C ARG A 154 -13.99 0.73 27.77
N ASP A 155 -13.68 0.27 28.98
CA ASP A 155 -12.31 -0.12 29.34
C ASP A 155 -11.78 -1.26 28.46
N GLN A 156 -12.65 -2.23 28.15
CA GLN A 156 -12.30 -3.32 27.24
C GLN A 156 -12.12 -2.81 25.81
N LEU A 157 -12.95 -1.88 25.33
CA LEU A 157 -12.79 -1.27 24.00
C LEU A 157 -11.45 -0.55 23.86
N GLU A 158 -11.03 0.21 24.88
CA GLU A 158 -9.74 0.90 24.88
C GLU A 158 -8.58 -0.12 24.83
N THR A 159 -8.63 -1.14 25.68
CA THR A 159 -7.60 -2.20 25.72
C THR A 159 -7.51 -2.95 24.38
N ARG A 160 -8.65 -3.37 23.82
CA ARG A 160 -8.70 -4.09 22.55
C ARG A 160 -8.33 -3.20 21.37
N GLY A 161 -8.68 -1.91 21.40
CA GLY A 161 -8.28 -0.94 20.39
C GLY A 161 -6.77 -0.81 20.29
N LEU A 162 -6.06 -0.75 21.44
CA LEU A 162 -4.59 -0.74 21.46
C LEU A 162 -3.99 -2.05 20.95
N GLU A 163 -4.56 -3.21 21.30
CA GLU A 163 -4.13 -4.51 20.77
C GLU A 163 -4.29 -4.59 19.26
N ALA A 164 -5.43 -4.12 18.73
CA ALA A 164 -5.71 -4.11 17.31
C ALA A 164 -4.80 -3.15 16.55
N ALA A 165 -4.55 -1.95 17.08
CA ALA A 165 -3.65 -0.97 16.48
C ALA A 165 -2.23 -1.51 16.35
N ARG A 166 -1.71 -2.15 17.41
CA ARG A 166 -0.39 -2.78 17.39
C ARG A 166 -0.29 -3.86 16.31
N ASP A 167 -1.27 -4.75 16.24
CA ASP A 167 -1.24 -5.87 15.30
C ASP A 167 -1.47 -5.41 13.85
N HIS A 168 -2.24 -4.34 13.65
CA HIS A 168 -2.45 -3.68 12.36
C HIS A 168 -1.18 -3.00 11.85
N GLU A 169 -0.44 -2.32 12.73
CA GLU A 169 0.86 -1.72 12.41
C GLU A 169 1.90 -2.79 12.05
N MET A 170 1.94 -3.91 12.77
CA MET A 170 2.83 -5.05 12.46
C MET A 170 2.57 -5.69 11.09
N LEU A 171 1.38 -5.50 10.53
CA LEU A 171 1.00 -6.00 9.20
C LEU A 171 1.12 -4.94 8.10
N GLU A 172 1.51 -3.71 8.45
CA GLU A 172 1.63 -2.58 7.50
C GLU A 172 0.36 -2.34 6.67
N LEU A 173 -0.81 -2.55 7.28
CA LEU A 173 -2.10 -2.37 6.61
C LEU A 173 -2.46 -0.87 6.49
N GLU A 174 -3.12 -0.52 5.39
CA GLU A 174 -3.64 0.83 5.17
C GLU A 174 -4.91 1.09 6.01
N GLY A 175 -5.07 2.33 6.48
CA GLY A 175 -6.23 2.74 7.28
C GLY A 175 -6.06 2.46 8.78
N THR A 176 -7.17 2.33 9.48
CA THR A 176 -7.23 2.09 10.92
C THR A 176 -7.96 0.78 11.23
N PRO A 177 -7.66 0.13 12.37
CA PRO A 177 -8.46 -1.00 12.84
C PRO A 177 -9.95 -0.67 13.00
N GLN A 178 -10.28 0.59 13.31
CA GLN A 178 -11.66 1.05 13.45
C GLN A 178 -12.40 1.02 12.11
N ASP A 179 -11.73 1.27 10.99
CA ASP A 179 -12.35 1.16 9.66
C ASP A 179 -12.84 -0.28 9.40
N ILE A 180 -12.10 -1.29 9.88
CA ILE A 180 -12.48 -2.70 9.79
C ILE A 180 -13.68 -2.99 10.71
N VAL A 181 -13.69 -2.42 11.92
CA VAL A 181 -14.79 -2.54 12.89
C VAL A 181 -16.07 -1.91 12.34
N ASP A 182 -15.98 -0.68 11.84
CA ASP A 182 -17.10 0.08 11.28
C ASP A 182 -17.62 -0.58 10.01
N PHE A 183 -16.74 -1.09 9.14
CA PHE A 183 -17.15 -1.92 8.01
C PHE A 183 -17.94 -3.14 8.48
N ARG A 184 -17.47 -3.83 9.53
CA ARG A 184 -18.14 -5.02 10.09
C ARG A 184 -19.46 -4.72 10.82
N ARG A 185 -19.64 -3.52 11.38
CA ARG A 185 -20.86 -3.14 12.12
C ARG A 185 -21.90 -2.46 11.24
N ASN A 186 -21.45 -1.60 10.35
CA ASN A 186 -22.33 -0.72 9.59
C ASN A 186 -22.56 -1.23 8.17
N HIS A 187 -21.54 -1.87 7.57
CA HIS A 187 -21.61 -2.31 6.18
C HIS A 187 -21.95 -3.81 6.08
N VAL A 188 -21.22 -4.68 6.76
CA VAL A 188 -21.41 -6.15 6.73
C VAL A 188 -22.84 -6.59 7.04
N PRO A 189 -23.57 -6.04 8.03
CA PRO A 189 -24.95 -6.44 8.27
C PRO A 189 -25.92 -6.04 7.14
N SER A 190 -25.54 -5.05 6.32
CA SER A 190 -26.25 -4.71 5.08
C SER A 190 -25.82 -5.57 3.89
N LEU A 191 -24.69 -6.27 4.00
CA LEU A 191 -24.21 -7.22 3.02
C LEU A 191 -24.81 -8.60 3.30
N ILE A 192 -25.54 -9.11 2.33
CA ILE A 192 -26.00 -10.48 2.35
C ILE A 192 -24.82 -11.35 1.90
N PHE A 193 -24.03 -11.87 2.84
CA PHE A 193 -23.02 -12.88 2.55
C PHE A 193 -23.70 -14.22 2.26
N HIS A 194 -23.23 -14.91 1.23
CA HIS A 194 -23.61 -16.29 1.00
C HIS A 194 -22.60 -17.21 1.69
N ALA A 195 -23.03 -18.41 2.05
CA ALA A 195 -22.12 -19.47 2.47
C ALA A 195 -21.87 -20.38 1.27
N CYS A 196 -20.61 -20.77 1.04
CA CYS A 196 -20.27 -21.75 0.02
C CYS A 196 -20.93 -23.08 0.39
N PRO A 197 -21.68 -23.74 -0.52
CA PRO A 197 -22.35 -25.00 -0.22
C PRO A 197 -21.38 -26.17 0.01
N GLN A 198 -20.11 -26.02 -0.38
CA GLN A 198 -19.10 -27.07 -0.27
C GLN A 198 -18.17 -26.90 0.95
N CYS A 199 -17.55 -25.73 1.13
CA CYS A 199 -16.61 -25.49 2.23
C CYS A 199 -17.20 -24.68 3.40
N GLY A 200 -18.40 -24.12 3.25
CA GLY A 200 -19.05 -23.30 4.27
C GLY A 200 -18.45 -21.91 4.46
N ASP A 201 -17.49 -21.51 3.64
CA ASP A 201 -16.84 -20.21 3.73
C ASP A 201 -17.79 -19.07 3.30
N GLU A 202 -17.62 -17.90 3.93
CA GLU A 202 -18.46 -16.72 3.66
C GLU A 202 -17.98 -16.00 2.40
N LEU A 203 -18.90 -15.71 1.48
CA LEU A 203 -18.59 -15.06 0.21
C LEU A 203 -19.47 -13.82 -0.03
N ASP A 204 -18.83 -12.74 -0.49
CA ASP A 204 -19.50 -11.50 -0.92
C ASP A 204 -20.01 -11.67 -2.36
N PRO A 205 -21.33 -11.70 -2.59
CA PRO A 205 -21.90 -11.87 -3.93
C PRO A 205 -21.42 -10.83 -4.96
N ARG A 206 -20.95 -9.65 -4.53
CA ARG A 206 -20.43 -8.60 -5.44
C ARG A 206 -19.08 -8.95 -6.05
N GLN A 207 -18.25 -9.66 -5.30
CA GLN A 207 -16.86 -10.00 -5.68
C GLN A 207 -16.72 -11.47 -6.12
N SER A 208 -17.74 -12.28 -5.85
CA SER A 208 -17.74 -13.71 -6.10
C SER A 208 -18.60 -14.12 -7.31
N ARG A 209 -18.95 -13.22 -8.23
CA ARG A 209 -19.64 -13.59 -9.47
C ARG A 209 -18.73 -14.47 -10.33
N ASP A 210 -19.26 -15.60 -10.80
CA ASP A 210 -18.52 -16.53 -11.63
C ASP A 210 -18.19 -15.90 -13.01
N PRO A 211 -16.91 -15.64 -13.34
CA PRO A 211 -16.53 -15.08 -14.63
C PRO A 211 -16.75 -16.06 -15.79
N ASP A 212 -16.78 -17.37 -15.51
CA ASP A 212 -16.95 -18.41 -16.53
C ASP A 212 -18.44 -18.60 -16.92
N GLN A 213 -19.37 -18.10 -16.10
CA GLN A 213 -20.82 -18.16 -16.35
C GLN A 213 -21.48 -16.76 -16.33
N PRO A 214 -21.12 -15.87 -17.27
CA PRO A 214 -21.55 -14.48 -17.26
C PRO A 214 -23.07 -14.30 -17.46
N GLU A 215 -23.76 -15.24 -18.10
CA GLU A 215 -25.21 -15.14 -18.34
C GLU A 215 -26.07 -15.68 -17.19
N SER A 216 -25.46 -16.36 -16.23
CA SER A 216 -26.16 -16.92 -15.07
C SER A 216 -25.89 -16.09 -13.82
N TRP A 217 -26.78 -16.17 -12.83
CA TRP A 217 -26.52 -15.62 -11.49
C TRP A 217 -25.75 -16.63 -10.62
N ALA A 218 -24.64 -17.15 -11.14
CA ALA A 218 -23.76 -18.07 -10.44
C ALA A 218 -22.64 -17.34 -9.69
N PHE A 219 -22.22 -17.94 -8.57
CA PHE A 219 -21.09 -17.48 -7.77
C PHE A 219 -19.96 -18.52 -7.76
N ILE A 220 -18.73 -18.04 -7.64
CA ILE A 220 -17.53 -18.86 -7.43
C ILE A 220 -16.99 -18.63 -6.02
N CYS A 221 -16.70 -19.71 -5.31
CA CYS A 221 -15.98 -19.66 -4.04
C CYS A 221 -14.47 -19.64 -4.33
N TRP A 222 -13.77 -18.56 -3.96
CA TRP A 222 -12.34 -18.42 -4.21
C TRP A 222 -11.45 -19.30 -3.30
N GLU A 223 -11.99 -19.86 -2.22
CA GLU A 223 -11.24 -20.74 -1.31
C GLU A 223 -11.19 -22.19 -1.79
N CYS A 224 -12.29 -22.70 -2.36
CA CYS A 224 -12.38 -24.09 -2.84
C CYS A 224 -12.60 -24.21 -4.36
N GLU A 225 -12.61 -23.08 -5.07
CA GLU A 225 -12.82 -22.95 -6.52
C GLU A 225 -14.16 -23.52 -7.02
N THR A 226 -15.10 -23.79 -6.11
CA THR A 226 -16.41 -24.32 -6.47
C THR A 226 -17.32 -23.22 -6.98
N SER A 227 -17.82 -23.40 -8.21
CA SER A 227 -18.92 -22.61 -8.77
C SER A 227 -20.27 -23.20 -8.39
N PHE A 228 -21.23 -22.35 -8.03
CA PHE A 228 -22.58 -22.75 -7.66
C PHE A 228 -23.62 -21.66 -7.94
N THR A 229 -24.88 -22.08 -8.12
CA THR A 229 -26.02 -21.17 -8.27
C THR A 229 -26.79 -21.08 -6.95
N PRO A 230 -27.11 -19.88 -6.44
CA PRO A 230 -27.94 -19.72 -5.24
C PRO A 230 -29.33 -20.33 -5.43
N GLN A 231 -29.86 -20.95 -4.38
CA GLN A 231 -31.20 -21.55 -4.41
C GLN A 231 -32.30 -20.52 -4.72
N LEU A 232 -32.12 -19.27 -4.31
CA LEU A 232 -33.07 -18.18 -4.62
C LEU A 232 -33.16 -17.94 -6.13
N THR A 233 -32.03 -17.93 -6.83
CA THR A 233 -31.97 -17.79 -8.29
C THR A 233 -32.78 -18.89 -8.96
N LEU A 234 -32.53 -20.15 -8.60
CA LEU A 234 -33.25 -21.30 -9.16
C LEU A 234 -34.77 -21.18 -8.96
N ASN A 235 -35.19 -20.75 -7.77
CA ASN A 235 -36.61 -20.57 -7.46
C ASN A 235 -37.24 -19.43 -8.29
N VAL A 236 -36.54 -18.31 -8.45
CA VAL A 236 -37.02 -17.15 -9.21
C VAL A 236 -37.08 -17.48 -10.71
N GLU A 237 -36.03 -18.07 -11.27
CA GLU A 237 -36.00 -18.51 -12.68
C GLU A 237 -37.13 -19.51 -12.95
N THR A 238 -37.35 -20.48 -12.06
CA THR A 238 -38.48 -21.42 -12.18
C THR A 238 -39.84 -20.72 -12.23
N ILE A 239 -40.02 -19.60 -11.52
CA ILE A 239 -41.27 -18.82 -11.53
C ILE A 239 -41.37 -17.94 -12.78
N LEU A 240 -40.26 -17.32 -13.21
CA LEU A 240 -40.21 -16.42 -14.36
C LEU A 240 -40.35 -17.15 -15.69
N ASP A 241 -39.71 -18.32 -15.81
CA ASP A 241 -39.75 -19.19 -16.99
C ASP A 241 -40.95 -20.14 -16.97
N GLY A 242 -41.63 -20.26 -15.82
CA GLY A 242 -42.85 -21.04 -15.65
C GLY A 242 -44.13 -20.31 -16.11
N GLU A 243 -45.22 -21.06 -16.18
CA GLU A 243 -46.55 -20.56 -16.56
C GLU A 243 -47.19 -19.57 -15.56
N LYS A 244 -46.57 -19.33 -14.40
CA LYS A 244 -47.10 -18.50 -13.30
C LYS A 244 -46.69 -17.02 -13.38
N ARG A 245 -46.28 -16.54 -14.54
CA ARG A 245 -45.86 -15.15 -14.71
C ARG A 245 -47.02 -14.19 -14.46
N ILE A 246 -46.79 -13.16 -13.65
CA ILE A 246 -47.80 -12.14 -13.37
C ILE A 246 -48.03 -11.33 -14.64
N LEU A 247 -49.23 -11.44 -15.22
CA LEU A 247 -49.68 -10.61 -16.34
C LEU A 247 -50.24 -9.30 -15.78
N ILE A 248 -49.58 -8.18 -16.09
CA ILE A 248 -50.03 -6.83 -15.71
C ILE A 248 -50.78 -6.22 -16.89
N ASP A 249 -52.01 -5.82 -16.64
CA ASP A 249 -52.85 -5.08 -17.58
C ASP A 249 -52.49 -3.58 -17.50
N PRO A 250 -51.91 -2.98 -18.56
CA PRO A 250 -51.41 -1.60 -18.54
C PRO A 250 -52.52 -0.55 -18.44
N ASP A 251 -53.77 -0.91 -18.77
CA ASP A 251 -54.90 0.03 -18.78
C ASP A 251 -55.70 0.01 -17.48
N LYS A 252 -55.27 -0.78 -16.49
CA LYS A 252 -56.00 -0.99 -15.25
C LYS A 252 -55.74 0.15 -14.26
N ALA A 253 -56.80 0.88 -13.91
CA ALA A 253 -56.75 1.95 -12.91
C ALA A 253 -56.21 1.46 -11.55
N PRO A 254 -55.57 2.33 -10.75
CA PRO A 254 -55.12 1.99 -9.39
C PRO A 254 -56.25 1.38 -8.57
N ARG A 255 -55.97 0.27 -7.88
CA ARG A 255 -56.97 -0.43 -7.07
C ARG A 255 -57.54 0.42 -5.93
N ASN A 256 -56.76 1.42 -5.48
CA ASN A 256 -57.14 2.33 -4.42
C ASN A 256 -57.27 3.77 -4.97
N PRO A 257 -58.23 4.57 -4.46
CA PRO A 257 -58.37 5.97 -4.84
C PRO A 257 -57.10 6.77 -4.53
N VAL A 258 -56.62 7.55 -5.50
CA VAL A 258 -55.42 8.38 -5.35
C VAL A 258 -55.76 9.60 -4.49
N PRO A 259 -55.10 9.81 -3.33
CA PRO A 259 -55.31 11.00 -2.51
C PRO A 259 -54.94 12.28 -3.28
N PRO A 260 -55.71 13.37 -3.13
CA PRO A 260 -55.38 14.65 -3.77
C PRO A 260 -54.06 15.19 -3.22
N LYS A 261 -53.28 15.85 -4.10
CA LYS A 261 -52.02 16.48 -3.74
C LYS A 261 -52.26 17.58 -2.67
N PRO A 262 -51.47 17.67 -1.59
CA PRO A 262 -51.65 18.74 -0.62
C PRO A 262 -51.43 20.11 -1.26
N ALA A 263 -52.32 21.06 -0.97
CA ALA A 263 -52.14 22.47 -1.34
C ALA A 263 -50.93 23.05 -0.60
N SER A 264 -50.20 23.97 -1.25
CA SER A 264 -48.95 24.57 -0.79
C SER A 264 -48.97 25.00 0.69
N MET A 265 -47.94 24.62 1.46
CA MET A 265 -47.76 25.06 2.85
C MET A 265 -47.16 26.47 2.91
N ASP A 266 -47.91 27.43 3.44
CA ASP A 266 -47.42 28.78 3.76
C ASP A 266 -46.75 28.81 5.15
N PHE A 267 -45.69 29.64 5.27
CA PHE A 267 -44.83 29.80 6.46
C PHE A 267 -45.56 30.18 7.77
N SER A 268 -46.81 30.67 7.70
CA SER A 268 -47.66 30.93 8.87
C SER A 268 -47.96 29.64 9.66
N THR A 269 -48.02 28.50 8.98
CA THR A 269 -48.36 27.20 9.58
C THR A 269 -47.28 26.69 10.52
N VAL A 270 -46.02 27.06 10.30
CA VAL A 270 -44.88 26.62 11.12
C VAL A 270 -44.86 27.34 12.47
N ASN A 271 -45.16 28.64 12.50
CA ASN A 271 -45.26 29.39 13.76
C ASN A 271 -46.46 28.93 14.61
N ASP A 272 -47.57 28.56 13.98
CA ASP A 272 -48.74 28.02 14.67
C ASP A 272 -48.53 26.59 15.19
N LEU A 273 -47.56 25.85 14.63
CA LEU A 273 -47.12 24.55 15.14
C LEU A 273 -46.21 24.72 16.35
N ILE A 274 -45.23 25.62 16.29
CA ILE A 274 -44.32 25.92 17.42
C ILE A 274 -45.11 26.45 18.62
N ARG A 275 -46.10 27.32 18.38
CA ARG A 275 -46.97 27.85 19.43
C ARG A 275 -47.84 26.74 20.06
N ARG A 276 -48.35 25.80 19.27
CA ARG A 276 -49.11 24.64 19.79
C ARG A 276 -48.25 23.65 20.57
N ASP A 277 -47.01 23.42 20.16
CA ASP A 277 -46.06 22.58 20.90
C ASP A 277 -45.71 23.19 22.26
N LEU A 278 -45.54 24.51 22.33
CA LEU A 278 -45.32 25.24 23.58
C LEU A 278 -46.54 25.18 24.51
N GLU A 279 -47.76 25.26 23.97
CA GLU A 279 -48.99 25.12 24.73
C GLU A 279 -49.25 23.68 25.21
N GLN A 280 -48.90 22.67 24.40
CA GLN A 280 -49.04 21.26 24.77
C GLN A 280 -48.03 20.81 25.84
N THR A 281 -46.80 21.32 25.79
CA THR A 281 -45.75 20.95 26.75
C THR A 281 -45.80 21.78 28.04
N GLY A 282 -46.57 22.88 28.06
CA GLY A 282 -46.71 23.75 29.22
C GLY A 282 -45.41 24.46 29.64
N ALA A 283 -44.37 24.41 28.81
CA ALA A 283 -43.06 24.96 29.12
C ALA A 283 -43.01 26.45 28.73
N THR A 284 -42.75 27.32 29.71
CA THR A 284 -42.52 28.75 29.44
C THR A 284 -41.18 28.96 28.74
N ALA A 285 -41.07 29.94 27.85
CA ALA A 285 -39.82 30.27 27.14
C ALA A 285 -38.63 30.47 28.10
N ASP A 286 -38.86 31.00 29.30
CA ASP A 286 -37.84 31.13 30.35
C ASP A 286 -37.35 29.78 30.90
N GLN A 287 -38.17 28.71 30.90
CA GLN A 287 -37.74 27.36 31.29
C GLN A 287 -36.84 26.72 30.22
N MET A 288 -37.11 26.95 28.93
CA MET A 288 -36.19 26.52 27.87
C MET A 288 -34.89 27.31 27.91
N THR A 289 -34.94 28.61 28.20
CA THR A 289 -33.74 29.45 28.34
C THR A 289 -32.92 29.03 29.56
N ARG A 290 -33.58 28.69 30.66
CA ARG A 290 -32.94 28.16 31.87
C ARG A 290 -32.36 26.76 31.68
N ALA A 291 -32.98 25.89 30.87
CA ALA A 291 -32.38 24.61 30.46
C ALA A 291 -31.13 24.83 29.57
N VAL A 292 -31.11 25.89 28.78
CA VAL A 292 -29.93 26.31 28.00
C VAL A 292 -28.85 26.92 28.92
N GLU A 293 -29.20 27.69 29.95
CA GLU A 293 -28.23 28.17 30.95
C GLU A 293 -27.70 27.04 31.85
N GLU A 294 -28.54 26.08 32.24
CA GLU A 294 -28.13 24.83 32.90
C GLU A 294 -27.24 23.98 31.98
N SER A 295 -27.40 24.08 30.65
CA SER A 295 -26.48 23.47 29.69
C SER A 295 -25.12 24.19 29.59
N VAL A 296 -25.04 25.48 29.94
CA VAL A 296 -23.77 26.22 30.07
C VAL A 296 -23.06 25.90 31.41
N VAL A 297 -23.80 25.43 32.43
CA VAL A 297 -23.26 24.83 33.67
C VAL A 297 -22.70 23.41 33.45
N ALA A 298 -22.70 22.87 32.23
CA ALA A 298 -22.06 21.60 31.87
C ALA A 298 -20.51 21.66 31.77
N GLY A 299 -19.89 22.57 32.52
CA GLY A 299 -18.44 22.64 32.72
C GLY A 299 -18.12 23.00 34.17
N GLY A 300 -18.51 22.14 35.12
CA GLY A 300 -18.33 22.28 36.57
C GLY A 300 -16.87 22.31 37.05
N LEU A 301 -16.04 23.17 36.45
CA LEU A 301 -14.67 23.40 36.83
C LEU A 301 -14.61 24.43 37.98
N MET A 302 -14.04 24.01 39.09
CA MET A 302 -13.80 24.78 40.30
C MET A 302 -12.58 25.72 40.15
N ASP A 303 -12.56 26.86 40.83
CA ASP A 303 -11.39 27.75 40.81
C ASP A 303 -10.15 27.08 41.40
N ILE A 304 -8.99 27.39 40.82
CA ILE A 304 -7.70 26.80 41.17
C ILE A 304 -7.32 27.08 42.63
N ASN A 305 -7.58 28.28 43.15
CA ASN A 305 -7.23 28.62 44.53
C ASN A 305 -8.19 27.96 45.53
N ASP A 306 -9.47 27.89 45.18
CA ASP A 306 -10.48 27.20 46.00
C ASP A 306 -10.14 25.72 46.16
N TRP A 307 -9.61 25.08 45.11
CA TRP A 307 -9.17 23.69 45.17
C TRP A 307 -7.98 23.50 46.11
N ILE A 308 -7.00 24.41 46.03
CA ILE A 308 -5.80 24.37 46.87
C ILE A 308 -6.20 24.51 48.35
N ASP A 309 -7.09 25.44 48.67
CA ASP A 309 -7.49 25.70 50.05
C ASP A 309 -8.37 24.59 50.62
N GLN A 310 -9.30 24.02 49.85
CA GLN A 310 -10.09 22.87 50.29
C GLN A 310 -9.23 21.62 50.54
N THR A 311 -8.27 21.35 49.67
CA THR A 311 -7.39 20.17 49.80
C THR A 311 -6.46 20.31 51.00
N LEU A 312 -5.92 21.50 51.23
CA LEU A 312 -5.12 21.79 52.42
C LEU A 312 -5.95 21.77 53.70
N ALA A 313 -7.19 22.26 53.69
CA ALA A 313 -8.06 22.20 54.86
C ALA A 313 -8.41 20.76 55.25
N ALA A 314 -8.55 19.86 54.28
CA ALA A 314 -8.88 18.45 54.53
C ALA A 314 -7.66 17.61 54.97
N LYS A 315 -6.50 17.78 54.32
CA LYS A 315 -5.34 16.90 54.50
C LYS A 315 -4.14 17.58 55.19
N ASN A 316 -4.13 18.91 55.31
CA ASN A 316 -2.98 19.75 55.68
C ASN A 316 -1.76 19.65 54.74
N TYR A 317 -1.86 18.90 53.64
CA TYR A 317 -0.83 18.78 52.60
C TYR A 317 -1.48 18.38 51.26
N ILE A 318 -0.77 18.65 50.16
CA ILE A 318 -1.16 18.21 48.81
C ILE A 318 -0.10 17.25 48.29
N GLN A 319 -0.48 16.03 47.94
CA GLN A 319 0.42 15.00 47.43
C GLN A 319 0.60 15.15 45.91
N ALA A 320 1.83 15.36 45.45
CA ALA A 320 2.08 15.85 44.10
C ALA A 320 1.75 14.86 42.96
N GLN A 321 1.66 13.56 43.25
CA GLN A 321 1.32 12.55 42.26
C GLN A 321 -0.16 12.16 42.33
N GLU A 322 -0.70 12.04 43.54
CA GLU A 322 -2.08 11.57 43.78
C GLU A 322 -3.11 12.69 43.56
N ASP A 323 -2.86 13.88 44.10
CA ASP A 323 -3.83 14.99 44.01
C ASP A 323 -3.70 15.77 42.69
N ARG A 324 -2.75 15.41 41.82
CA ARG A 324 -2.51 16.10 40.54
C ARG A 324 -3.58 15.80 39.51
N GLU A 325 -4.11 14.58 39.50
CA GLU A 325 -5.20 14.22 38.59
C GLU A 325 -6.52 14.86 39.03
N ASP A 326 -6.79 14.88 40.34
CA ASP A 326 -7.96 15.57 40.90
C ASP A 326 -7.92 17.09 40.63
N PHE A 327 -6.73 17.71 40.73
CA PHE A 327 -6.54 19.11 40.34
C PHE A 327 -6.91 19.38 38.88
N ILE A 328 -6.47 18.53 37.95
CA ILE A 328 -6.72 18.71 36.51
C ILE A 328 -8.20 18.51 36.20
N LEU A 329 -8.81 17.47 36.79
CA LEU A 329 -10.22 17.14 36.57
C LEU A 329 -11.15 18.22 37.13
N ARG A 330 -10.84 18.76 38.31
CA ARG A 330 -11.70 19.74 38.97
C ARG A 330 -11.45 21.16 38.53
N THR A 331 -10.25 21.55 38.12
CA THR A 331 -9.93 22.95 37.78
C THR A 331 -9.69 23.20 36.29
N GLY A 332 -9.53 22.12 35.50
CA GLY A 332 -9.25 22.21 34.06
C GLY A 332 -7.85 22.73 33.74
N ALA A 333 -7.02 22.96 34.77
CA ALA A 333 -5.67 23.47 34.60
C ALA A 333 -4.74 22.36 34.10
N GLY A 334 -3.95 22.66 33.06
CA GLY A 334 -3.05 21.69 32.44
C GLY A 334 -2.01 21.10 33.40
N ALA A 335 -1.78 19.78 33.28
CA ALA A 335 -0.93 18.98 34.16
C ALA A 335 0.49 19.53 34.35
N THR A 336 1.07 20.15 33.32
CA THR A 336 2.43 20.71 33.34
C THR A 336 2.55 21.96 34.21
N LYS A 337 1.43 22.59 34.56
CA LYS A 337 1.37 23.83 35.37
C LYS A 337 1.08 23.58 36.85
N PHE A 338 0.77 22.33 37.26
CA PHE A 338 0.47 21.96 38.65
C PHE A 338 1.51 22.48 39.65
N ASN A 339 2.78 22.13 39.46
CA ASN A 339 3.87 22.58 40.34
C ASN A 339 4.09 24.09 40.34
N LYS A 340 3.75 24.77 39.23
CA LYS A 340 3.84 26.23 39.14
C LYS A 340 2.74 26.90 39.96
N TRP A 341 1.54 26.32 39.95
CA TRP A 341 0.41 26.79 40.76
C TRP A 341 0.64 26.60 42.25
N MET A 342 1.15 25.44 42.69
CA MET A 342 1.47 25.21 44.11
C MET A 342 2.53 26.19 44.63
N LYS A 343 3.59 26.46 43.85
CA LYS A 343 4.60 27.48 44.19
C LYS A 343 4.01 28.90 44.22
N LYS A 344 3.11 29.22 43.27
CA LYS A 344 2.45 30.54 43.22
C LYS A 344 1.52 30.75 44.41
N ALA A 345 0.89 29.68 44.90
CA ALA A 345 0.10 29.67 46.14
C ALA A 345 0.95 29.67 47.42
N GLY A 346 2.28 29.74 47.32
CA GLY A 346 3.20 29.85 48.47
C GLY A 346 3.51 28.53 49.18
N LEU A 347 3.22 27.39 48.56
CA LEU A 347 3.49 26.07 49.14
C LEU A 347 4.94 25.61 48.92
N PHE A 348 5.47 24.86 49.89
CA PHE A 348 6.80 24.25 49.83
C PHE A 348 6.71 22.75 49.54
N PHE A 349 7.55 22.27 48.62
CA PHE A 349 7.61 20.85 48.26
C PHE A 349 8.69 20.12 49.06
N ASN A 350 8.29 19.07 49.80
CA ASN A 350 9.22 18.15 50.45
C ASN A 350 9.56 16.99 49.51
N LYS A 351 10.83 16.91 49.10
CA LYS A 351 11.32 15.89 48.15
C LYS A 351 11.30 14.46 48.70
N GLN A 352 11.38 14.28 50.02
CA GLN A 352 11.43 12.94 50.63
C GLN A 352 10.04 12.32 50.72
N THR A 353 9.01 13.13 50.95
CA THR A 353 7.63 12.67 51.13
C THR A 353 6.74 12.90 49.92
N GLY A 354 7.16 13.74 48.97
CA GLY A 354 6.39 14.07 47.77
C GLY A 354 5.23 15.06 48.01
N ARG A 355 5.23 15.75 49.16
CA ARG A 355 4.11 16.58 49.65
C ARG A 355 4.38 18.07 49.50
N TRP A 356 3.33 18.83 49.21
CA TRP A 356 3.27 20.29 49.25
C TRP A 356 2.58 20.76 50.54
N THR A 357 3.25 21.60 51.33
CA THR A 357 2.73 22.12 52.61
C THR A 357 3.00 23.61 52.75
N ARG A 358 2.21 24.31 53.58
CA ARG A 358 2.44 25.74 53.90
C ARG A 358 3.66 25.94 54.81
N GLU A 359 4.05 24.92 55.57
CA GLU A 359 5.19 24.96 56.47
C GLU A 359 6.47 24.43 55.82
N LYS A 360 7.60 25.10 56.11
CA LYS A 360 8.91 24.79 55.54
C LYS A 360 9.66 23.83 56.47
N GLY A 361 9.42 22.52 56.30
CA GLY A 361 10.25 21.45 56.86
C GLY A 361 9.81 20.94 58.23
N ARG A 362 9.38 19.68 58.24
CA ARG A 362 9.56 18.76 59.35
C ARG A 362 9.98 17.40 58.79
#